data_AF-A0A7V2SS44-F1
#
_entry.id   AF-A0A7V2SS44-F1
#
_cell.length_a   1.000
_cell.length_b   1.000
_cell.length_c   1.000
_cell.angle_alpha   90.00
_cell.angle_beta   90.00
_cell.angle_gamma   90.00
#
_symmetry.space_group_name_H-M   'P 1'
#
loop_
_entity.id
_entity.type
_entity.pdbx_description
1 polymer ?
#
loop_
_entity_poly.entity_id
_entity_poly.type
_entity_poly.pdbx_seq_one_letter_code
_entity_poly.pdbx_strand_id
1 'polypeptide(L)'
;MKKSFFYLITAIFLGMLAIYYYKHNIAIADEKTKKTTSSINLSAPQNQPANSNKSNKSKKKIKKPENNDDTQTVVSENTQKDEKEDKEIDYITAYRNWNYFENCYTDIEDFHNKKDPLDTLKERFANNPRESQTEPTAQQNIYYQHHVEICKAMIDDEEDDYYQVRQKLHEKFLSIKPTTDEEKQLEHALQMVKRLQQFQINLNNTHYSKSTLSTAELNALNSKMQELTKQMMLIYDGSETLTEEQVAQVENYSNQIEEISNKIAQSNMPDNTKIAQLQAEIDGYKNSIDDYLHHVTSPDAFLLLADKIYRIDYYRKDSSIITTLKHTTGIKDPYYINMLNAIVMPLVACSMNYPCDPDSDYMLSYCLGLRDSMFNQACGVNLEDFYFNFYIGANQLNDVNTYFNYLVNRYAQ
;
A
#
# COMPACT_ATOMS: atom_id res chain seq x y z
N MET A 1 19.74 -41.23 -19.98
CA MET A 1 18.43 -41.77 -19.52
C MET A 1 17.93 -41.16 -18.21
N LYS A 2 18.72 -41.04 -17.13
CA LYS A 2 18.24 -40.50 -15.82
C LYS A 2 17.67 -39.07 -15.84
N LYS A 3 18.17 -38.16 -16.69
CA LYS A 3 17.63 -36.78 -16.79
C LYS A 3 16.24 -36.72 -17.43
N SER A 4 15.97 -37.54 -18.45
CA SER A 4 14.67 -37.58 -19.14
C SER A 4 13.54 -38.06 -18.24
N PHE A 5 13.86 -38.98 -17.32
CA PHE A 5 12.91 -39.52 -16.35
C PHE A 5 12.52 -38.48 -15.28
N PHE A 6 13.47 -37.65 -14.85
CA PHE A 6 13.19 -36.56 -13.90
C PHE A 6 12.25 -35.51 -14.51
N TYR A 7 12.42 -35.17 -15.79
CA TYR A 7 11.53 -34.23 -16.49
C TYR A 7 10.12 -34.79 -16.67
N LEU A 8 9.98 -36.09 -16.94
CA LEU A 8 8.67 -36.73 -17.08
C LEU A 8 7.89 -36.72 -15.75
N ILE A 9 8.54 -37.07 -14.64
CA ILE A 9 7.92 -37.03 -13.30
C ILE A 9 7.52 -35.60 -12.93
N THR A 10 8.41 -34.62 -13.18
CA THR A 10 8.10 -33.21 -12.91
C THR A 10 6.93 -32.71 -13.74
N ALA A 11 6.85 -33.12 -15.02
CA ALA A 11 5.74 -32.74 -15.91
C ALA A 11 4.40 -33.37 -15.48
N ILE A 12 4.39 -34.63 -15.04
CA ILE A 12 3.19 -35.30 -14.54
C ILE A 12 2.70 -34.64 -13.24
N PHE A 13 3.63 -34.32 -12.32
CA PHE A 13 3.29 -33.66 -11.05
C PHE A 13 2.73 -32.25 -11.28
N LEU A 14 3.33 -31.48 -12.19
CA LEU A 14 2.80 -30.16 -12.60
C LEU A 14 1.45 -30.26 -13.29
N GLY A 15 1.24 -31.29 -14.12
CA GLY A 15 -0.05 -31.56 -14.76
C GLY A 15 -1.16 -31.86 -13.75
N MET A 16 -0.89 -32.67 -12.74
CA MET A 16 -1.87 -32.96 -11.68
C MET A 16 -2.17 -31.73 -10.82
N LEU A 17 -1.17 -30.91 -10.50
CA LEU A 17 -1.37 -29.62 -9.82
C LEU A 17 -2.24 -28.66 -10.64
N ALA A 18 -2.02 -28.57 -11.95
CA ALA A 18 -2.81 -27.73 -12.83
C ALA A 18 -4.28 -28.19 -12.90
N ILE A 19 -4.53 -29.50 -13.00
CA ILE A 19 -5.89 -30.07 -12.99
C ILE A 19 -6.59 -29.83 -11.64
N TYR A 20 -5.87 -29.98 -10.53
CA TYR A 20 -6.38 -29.70 -9.20
C TYR A 20 -6.81 -28.23 -9.05
N TYR A 21 -5.94 -27.29 -9.45
CA TYR A 21 -6.25 -25.85 -9.41
C TYR A 21 -7.43 -25.49 -10.33
N TYR A 22 -7.50 -26.08 -11.52
CA TYR A 22 -8.59 -25.85 -12.46
C TYR A 22 -9.94 -26.30 -11.92
N LYS A 23 -10.01 -27.52 -11.34
CA LYS A 23 -11.24 -28.03 -10.71
C LYS A 23 -11.65 -27.23 -9.48
N HIS A 24 -10.69 -26.82 -8.65
CA HIS A 24 -10.96 -26.02 -7.46
C HIS A 24 -11.52 -24.62 -7.82
N ASN A 25 -11.03 -24.00 -8.90
CA ASN A 25 -11.52 -22.69 -9.34
C ASN A 25 -12.91 -22.76 -10.01
N ILE A 26 -13.27 -23.86 -10.68
CA ILE A 26 -14.62 -24.07 -11.23
C ILE A 26 -15.66 -24.19 -10.10
N ALA A 27 -15.32 -24.91 -9.01
CA ALA A 27 -16.23 -25.05 -7.86
C ALA A 27 -16.55 -23.70 -7.19
N ILE A 28 -15.59 -22.76 -7.16
CA ILE A 28 -15.78 -21.41 -6.63
C ILE A 28 -16.62 -20.53 -7.58
N ALA A 29 -16.53 -20.76 -8.90
CA ALA A 29 -17.29 -20.02 -9.90
C ALA A 29 -18.79 -20.39 -9.89
N ASP A 30 -19.13 -21.65 -9.68
CA ASP A 30 -20.51 -22.14 -9.62
C ASP A 30 -21.27 -21.69 -8.36
N GLU A 31 -20.55 -21.32 -7.29
CA GLU A 31 -21.16 -20.77 -6.08
C GLU A 31 -21.55 -19.29 -6.24
N LYS A 32 -20.89 -18.56 -7.14
CA LYS A 32 -21.14 -17.13 -7.41
C LYS A 32 -22.34 -16.88 -8.33
N THR A 33 -22.68 -17.80 -9.22
CA THR A 33 -23.79 -17.64 -10.17
C THR A 33 -25.18 -17.91 -9.57
N LYS A 34 -25.26 -18.51 -8.37
CA LYS A 34 -26.54 -18.77 -7.67
C LYS A 34 -27.06 -17.62 -6.79
N LYS A 35 -26.32 -16.52 -6.64
CA LYS A 35 -26.67 -15.41 -5.72
C LYS A 35 -26.72 -14.03 -6.38
N THR A 36 -27.35 -13.87 -7.55
CA THR A 36 -27.79 -12.51 -7.99
C THR A 36 -28.94 -12.57 -9.00
N THR A 37 -30.17 -12.74 -8.53
CA THR A 37 -31.37 -12.36 -9.29
C THR A 37 -32.37 -11.70 -8.35
N SER A 38 -32.17 -10.42 -8.08
CA SER A 38 -33.19 -9.54 -7.50
C SER A 38 -33.29 -8.30 -8.36
N SER A 39 -34.28 -8.31 -9.24
CA SER A 39 -34.73 -7.21 -10.08
C SER A 39 -35.23 -6.05 -9.22
N ILE A 40 -34.59 -4.89 -9.33
CA ILE A 40 -35.11 -3.62 -8.80
C ILE A 40 -35.71 -2.82 -9.98
N ASN A 41 -37.03 -2.67 -9.95
CA ASN A 41 -37.79 -1.75 -10.78
C ASN A 41 -37.50 -0.30 -10.34
N LEU A 42 -36.95 0.52 -11.24
CA LEU A 42 -36.91 1.97 -11.07
C LEU A 42 -38.21 2.58 -11.62
N SER A 43 -39.07 3.03 -10.71
CA SER A 43 -40.17 3.94 -11.02
C SER A 43 -39.69 5.38 -10.82
N ALA A 44 -39.68 6.18 -11.89
CA ALA A 44 -39.41 7.61 -11.84
C ALA A 44 -40.61 8.38 -11.23
N PRO A 45 -40.38 9.41 -10.39
CA PRO A 45 -41.43 10.37 -10.07
C PRO A 45 -41.39 11.57 -11.03
N GLN A 46 -42.57 11.89 -11.52
CA GLN A 46 -42.90 13.03 -12.37
C GLN A 46 -42.81 14.37 -11.63
N ASN A 47 -42.44 15.40 -12.40
CA ASN A 47 -42.60 16.82 -12.10
C ASN A 47 -44.06 17.19 -11.78
N GLN A 48 -44.28 18.18 -10.91
CA GLN A 48 -45.04 19.40 -11.23
C GLN A 48 -44.86 20.52 -10.17
N PRO A 49 -45.11 21.81 -10.53
CA PRO A 49 -44.56 23.00 -9.89
C PRO A 49 -45.57 23.78 -9.03
N ALA A 50 -45.09 24.76 -8.23
CA ALA A 50 -45.53 26.16 -8.29
C ALA A 50 -44.98 27.05 -7.14
N ASN A 51 -44.68 28.29 -7.53
CA ASN A 51 -44.88 29.57 -6.84
C ASN A 51 -43.91 30.10 -5.76
N SER A 52 -43.09 31.04 -6.26
CA SER A 52 -43.00 32.45 -5.85
C SER A 52 -42.77 32.82 -4.39
N ASN A 53 -41.62 33.48 -4.14
CA ASN A 53 -41.67 34.85 -3.66
C ASN A 53 -40.39 35.63 -3.97
N LYS A 54 -40.59 36.85 -4.47
CA LYS A 54 -39.58 37.90 -4.70
C LYS A 54 -39.10 38.46 -3.37
N SER A 55 -37.80 38.78 -3.24
CA SER A 55 -37.37 40.04 -2.61
C SER A 55 -35.89 40.38 -2.88
N ASN A 56 -35.71 41.52 -3.54
CA ASN A 56 -34.68 42.56 -3.38
C ASN A 56 -33.17 42.26 -3.43
N LYS A 57 -32.60 42.65 -4.57
CA LYS A 57 -31.47 43.59 -4.78
C LYS A 57 -30.51 43.84 -3.59
N SER A 58 -29.24 43.51 -3.81
CA SER A 58 -28.16 44.48 -3.62
C SER A 58 -26.99 44.19 -4.57
N LYS A 59 -26.76 45.12 -5.51
CA LYS A 59 -25.58 45.12 -6.40
C LYS A 59 -24.43 45.76 -5.62
N LYS A 60 -23.44 44.97 -5.21
CA LYS A 60 -22.14 45.49 -4.76
C LYS A 60 -21.14 45.33 -5.90
N LYS A 61 -20.76 46.46 -6.50
CA LYS A 61 -19.64 46.59 -7.45
C LYS A 61 -18.36 46.13 -6.76
N ILE A 62 -17.74 45.07 -7.25
CA ILE A 62 -16.36 44.71 -6.90
C ILE A 62 -15.45 45.50 -7.86
N LYS A 63 -14.63 46.37 -7.28
CA LYS A 63 -13.53 47.04 -7.96
C LYS A 63 -12.43 46.02 -8.22
N LYS A 64 -12.00 45.97 -9.48
CA LYS A 64 -10.79 45.30 -9.96
C LYS A 64 -9.57 46.01 -9.34
N PRO A 65 -8.65 45.34 -8.64
CA PRO A 65 -7.29 45.84 -8.50
C PRO A 65 -6.49 45.38 -9.72
N GLU A 66 -6.08 46.35 -10.54
CA GLU A 66 -4.83 46.24 -11.30
C GLU A 66 -3.70 46.17 -10.29
N ASN A 67 -2.84 45.15 -10.40
CA ASN A 67 -1.50 45.22 -9.84
C ASN A 67 -0.52 44.55 -10.80
N ASN A 68 0.35 45.41 -11.29
CA ASN A 68 1.65 45.25 -11.91
C ASN A 68 2.28 43.86 -11.80
N ASP A 69 2.58 43.35 -13.00
CA ASP A 69 3.77 42.58 -13.36
C ASP A 69 5.06 43.22 -12.80
N ASP A 70 6.11 42.41 -12.71
CA ASP A 70 7.45 42.66 -12.16
C ASP A 70 7.63 42.38 -10.67
N THR A 71 7.66 41.08 -10.33
CA THR A 71 8.57 40.61 -9.28
C THR A 71 9.69 39.82 -9.94
N GLN A 72 10.81 40.49 -10.19
CA GLN A 72 12.08 39.84 -10.48
C GLN A 72 12.46 38.96 -9.29
N THR A 73 12.44 37.66 -9.50
CA THR A 73 13.06 36.66 -8.62
C THR A 73 14.56 36.93 -8.60
N VAL A 74 15.05 37.46 -7.47
CA VAL A 74 16.48 37.53 -7.17
C VAL A 74 16.95 36.10 -6.89
N VAL A 75 17.44 35.43 -7.93
CA VAL A 75 18.25 34.22 -7.80
C VAL A 75 19.55 34.65 -7.11
N SER A 76 19.69 34.34 -5.82
CA SER A 76 20.99 34.40 -5.16
C SER A 76 21.84 33.23 -5.65
N GLU A 77 22.60 33.47 -6.71
CA GLU A 77 23.80 32.69 -7.01
C GLU A 77 24.83 32.96 -5.91
N ASN A 78 24.86 32.09 -4.90
CA ASN A 78 26.02 31.92 -4.03
C ASN A 78 26.46 30.45 -4.12
N THR A 79 27.09 30.11 -5.25
CA THR A 79 27.88 28.87 -5.35
C THR A 79 29.24 29.12 -4.70
N GLN A 80 29.26 29.20 -3.36
CA GLN A 80 30.47 28.89 -2.62
C GLN A 80 30.53 27.36 -2.50
N LYS A 81 31.59 26.78 -3.05
CA LYS A 81 32.03 25.41 -2.73
C LYS A 81 32.39 25.40 -1.25
N ASP A 82 31.40 25.13 -0.41
CA ASP A 82 31.65 24.79 0.98
C ASP A 82 32.31 23.40 1.01
N GLU A 83 33.45 23.34 1.70
CA GLU A 83 34.03 22.08 2.17
C GLU A 83 32.92 21.28 2.86
N LYS A 84 32.80 19.98 2.55
CA LYS A 84 31.90 19.05 3.24
C LYS A 84 32.32 18.97 4.72
N GLU A 85 31.92 19.95 5.53
CA GLU A 85 31.65 19.68 6.94
C GLU A 85 30.54 18.63 6.92
N ASP A 86 30.87 17.41 7.35
CA ASP A 86 29.90 16.38 7.71
C ASP A 86 28.99 16.96 8.80
N LYS A 87 27.97 17.73 8.40
CA LYS A 87 26.86 18.05 9.27
C LYS A 87 26.22 16.72 9.60
N GLU A 88 26.42 16.30 10.84
CA GLU A 88 25.75 15.14 11.41
C GLU A 88 24.25 15.32 11.20
N ILE A 89 23.66 14.46 10.35
CA ILE A 89 22.22 14.52 10.04
C ILE A 89 21.44 14.10 11.28
N ASP A 90 20.35 14.80 11.58
CA ASP A 90 19.47 14.47 12.70
C ASP A 90 18.62 13.21 12.42
N TYR A 91 17.95 12.70 13.45
CA TYR A 91 17.23 11.42 13.36
C TYR A 91 15.99 11.50 12.45
N ILE A 92 15.28 12.63 12.43
CA ILE A 92 14.11 12.85 11.57
C ILE A 92 14.55 12.98 10.12
N THR A 93 15.59 13.76 9.84
CA THR A 93 16.16 13.93 8.51
C THR A 93 16.65 12.60 7.96
N ALA A 94 17.35 11.80 8.77
CA ALA A 94 17.77 10.46 8.36
C ALA A 94 16.59 9.53 8.05
N TYR A 95 15.55 9.55 8.87
CA TYR A 95 14.30 8.80 8.63
C TYR A 95 13.62 9.23 7.32
N ARG A 96 13.47 10.54 7.11
CA ARG A 96 12.83 11.09 5.91
C ARG A 96 13.63 10.78 4.65
N ASN A 97 14.96 10.92 4.68
CA ASN A 97 15.82 10.53 3.57
C ASN A 97 15.65 9.05 3.21
N TRP A 98 15.69 8.16 4.22
CA TRP A 98 15.49 6.73 3.99
C TRP A 98 14.13 6.41 3.34
N ASN A 99 13.04 7.02 3.80
CA ASN A 99 11.71 6.81 3.21
C ASN A 99 11.57 7.47 1.82
N TYR A 100 12.09 8.68 1.65
CA TYR A 100 12.05 9.40 0.38
C TYR A 100 12.77 8.64 -0.73
N PHE A 101 13.86 7.95 -0.38
CA PHE A 101 14.69 7.22 -1.33
C PHE A 101 13.94 6.16 -2.14
N GLU A 102 12.77 5.69 -1.67
CA GLU A 102 11.91 4.81 -2.46
C GLU A 102 11.48 5.42 -3.82
N ASN A 103 11.47 6.75 -3.92
CA ASN A 103 11.16 7.48 -5.14
C ASN A 103 12.34 7.56 -6.12
N CYS A 104 13.58 7.29 -5.68
CA CYS A 104 14.80 7.51 -6.45
C CYS A 104 15.18 6.37 -7.39
N TYR A 105 14.44 5.25 -7.39
CA TYR A 105 14.82 4.01 -8.10
C TYR A 105 15.24 4.26 -9.56
N THR A 106 14.40 4.98 -10.31
CA THR A 106 14.62 5.24 -11.73
C THR A 106 15.84 6.14 -11.96
N ASP A 107 16.07 7.14 -11.10
CA ASP A 107 17.23 8.02 -11.24
C ASP A 107 18.55 7.30 -10.97
N ILE A 108 18.57 6.35 -10.02
CA ILE A 108 19.74 5.50 -9.78
C ILE A 108 20.06 4.66 -11.03
N GLU A 109 19.04 4.06 -11.66
CA GLU A 109 19.24 3.32 -12.92
C GLU A 109 19.78 4.23 -14.02
N ASP A 110 19.31 5.47 -14.12
CA ASP A 110 19.78 6.42 -15.11
C ASP A 110 21.24 6.83 -14.88
N PHE A 111 21.64 7.07 -13.62
CA PHE A 111 23.03 7.37 -13.26
C PHE A 111 23.98 6.24 -13.68
N HIS A 112 23.62 4.99 -13.38
CA HIS A 112 24.43 3.82 -13.73
C HIS A 112 24.52 3.60 -15.24
N ASN A 113 23.45 3.88 -15.97
CA ASN A 113 23.40 3.75 -17.42
C ASN A 113 23.93 4.98 -18.17
N LYS A 114 24.41 6.01 -17.45
CA LYS A 114 24.85 7.31 -18.01
C LYS A 114 23.78 7.95 -18.90
N LYS A 115 22.51 7.75 -18.53
CA LYS A 115 21.35 8.37 -19.17
C LYS A 115 21.05 9.69 -18.45
N ASP A 116 20.63 10.70 -19.20
CA ASP A 116 20.13 11.94 -18.61
C ASP A 116 18.75 11.66 -17.97
N PRO A 117 18.57 11.84 -16.64
CA PRO A 117 17.28 11.61 -16.00
C PRO A 117 16.12 12.41 -16.61
N LEU A 118 16.39 13.58 -17.20
CA LEU A 118 15.37 14.38 -17.89
C LEU A 118 14.82 13.69 -19.13
N ASP A 119 15.62 12.85 -19.80
CA ASP A 119 15.13 12.07 -20.93
C ASP A 119 14.19 10.96 -20.47
N THR A 120 14.45 10.35 -19.31
CA THR A 120 13.52 9.41 -18.68
C THR A 120 12.21 10.08 -18.28
N LEU A 121 12.26 11.30 -17.73
CA LEU A 121 11.04 12.08 -17.48
C LEU A 121 10.26 12.31 -18.77
N LYS A 122 10.91 12.76 -19.85
CA LYS A 122 10.24 12.97 -21.16
C LYS A 122 9.60 11.67 -21.68
N GLU A 123 10.32 10.55 -21.62
CA GLU A 123 9.80 9.24 -22.01
C GLU A 123 8.57 8.85 -21.18
N ARG A 124 8.56 9.17 -19.89
CA ARG A 124 7.42 8.94 -19.00
C ARG A 124 6.19 9.72 -19.46
N PHE A 125 6.35 10.99 -19.82
CA PHE A 125 5.25 11.81 -20.35
C PHE A 125 4.74 11.29 -21.70
N ALA A 126 5.65 10.96 -22.62
CA ALA A 126 5.29 10.47 -23.94
C ALA A 126 4.47 9.18 -23.90
N ASN A 127 4.70 8.34 -22.88
CA ASN A 127 4.07 7.04 -22.72
C ASN A 127 2.93 7.01 -21.70
N ASN A 128 2.53 8.14 -21.10
CA ASN A 128 1.48 8.15 -20.09
C ASN A 128 0.09 8.45 -20.69
N PRO A 129 -0.76 7.43 -20.92
CA PRO A 129 -2.07 7.63 -21.56
C PRO A 129 -3.09 8.34 -20.66
N ARG A 130 -2.77 8.57 -19.38
CA ARG A 130 -3.67 9.23 -18.43
C ARG A 130 -3.55 10.75 -18.47
N GLU A 131 -2.51 11.26 -19.11
CA GLU A 131 -2.17 12.68 -19.09
C GLU A 131 -2.52 13.32 -20.43
N SER A 132 -3.05 14.53 -20.38
CA SER A 132 -3.34 15.32 -21.59
C SER A 132 -2.08 15.95 -22.21
N GLN A 133 -0.94 15.80 -21.53
CA GLN A 133 0.34 16.40 -21.88
C GLN A 133 1.35 15.33 -22.29
N THR A 134 2.01 15.55 -23.43
CA THR A 134 2.97 14.60 -24.02
C THR A 134 4.43 14.90 -23.69
N GLU A 135 4.74 16.07 -23.12
CA GLU A 135 6.10 16.51 -22.76
C GLU A 135 6.07 17.31 -21.45
N PRO A 136 7.04 17.18 -20.53
CA PRO A 136 7.06 17.91 -19.26
C PRO A 136 7.11 19.43 -19.43
N THR A 137 6.45 20.17 -18.53
CA THR A 137 6.56 21.64 -18.50
C THR A 137 7.95 22.08 -18.02
N ALA A 138 8.32 23.34 -18.29
CA ALA A 138 9.56 23.91 -17.76
C ALA A 138 9.64 23.83 -16.23
N GLN A 139 8.52 24.08 -15.54
CA GLN A 139 8.44 23.97 -14.09
C GLN A 139 8.66 22.54 -13.60
N GLN A 140 8.09 21.54 -14.28
CA GLN A 140 8.31 20.13 -13.97
C GLN A 140 9.75 19.69 -14.20
N ASN A 141 10.42 20.20 -15.25
CA ASN A 141 11.83 19.93 -15.46
C ASN A 141 12.68 20.49 -14.31
N ILE A 142 12.37 21.69 -13.80
CA ILE A 142 13.07 22.27 -12.63
C ILE A 142 12.86 21.40 -11.38
N TYR A 143 11.60 21.03 -11.09
CA TYR A 143 11.31 20.18 -9.93
C TYR A 143 11.91 18.79 -10.03
N TYR A 144 11.97 18.22 -11.25
CA TYR A 144 12.60 16.93 -11.46
C TYR A 144 14.11 17.02 -11.31
N GLN A 145 14.75 18.10 -11.77
CA GLN A 145 16.17 18.32 -11.50
C GLN A 145 16.45 18.40 -10.00
N HIS A 146 15.61 19.10 -9.24
CA HIS A 146 15.71 19.13 -7.78
C HIS A 146 15.56 17.73 -7.18
N HIS A 147 14.58 16.93 -7.63
CA HIS A 147 14.43 15.52 -7.22
C HIS A 147 15.70 14.70 -7.50
N VAL A 148 16.26 14.81 -8.69
CA VAL A 148 17.49 14.14 -9.12
C VAL A 148 18.67 14.54 -8.23
N GLU A 149 18.81 15.82 -7.90
CA GLU A 149 19.84 16.33 -6.99
C GLU A 149 19.69 15.77 -5.58
N ILE A 150 18.46 15.70 -5.05
CA ILE A 150 18.15 15.08 -3.76
C ILE A 150 18.56 13.60 -3.77
N CYS A 151 18.16 12.85 -4.80
CA CYS A 151 18.50 11.44 -4.93
C CYS A 151 20.01 11.23 -5.04
N LYS A 152 20.70 12.05 -5.83
CA LYS A 152 22.16 11.99 -5.98
C LYS A 152 22.89 12.33 -4.69
N ALA A 153 22.40 13.29 -3.91
CA ALA A 153 23.00 13.67 -2.64
C ALA A 153 22.94 12.57 -1.56
N MET A 154 22.07 11.58 -1.72
CA MET A 154 21.96 10.41 -0.83
C MET A 154 22.89 9.26 -1.20
N ILE A 155 23.60 9.34 -2.33
CA ILE A 155 24.52 8.32 -2.81
C ILE A 155 25.94 8.66 -2.32
N ASP A 156 26.48 7.80 -1.45
CA ASP A 156 27.86 7.95 -0.97
C ASP A 156 28.88 7.39 -1.96
N ASP A 157 28.54 6.29 -2.66
CA ASP A 157 29.37 5.61 -3.65
C ASP A 157 28.61 5.47 -4.97
N GLU A 158 29.13 6.06 -6.05
CA GLU A 158 28.48 6.06 -7.37
C GLU A 158 28.38 4.67 -8.01
N GLU A 159 29.06 3.66 -7.44
CA GLU A 159 28.96 2.26 -7.88
C GLU A 159 27.89 1.46 -7.12
N ASP A 160 27.30 2.00 -6.04
CA ASP A 160 26.24 1.31 -5.29
C ASP A 160 24.94 1.24 -6.09
N ASP A 161 24.35 0.05 -6.19
CA ASP A 161 22.99 -0.09 -6.68
C ASP A 161 21.94 0.47 -5.70
N TYR A 162 20.71 0.64 -6.21
CA TYR A 162 19.59 1.14 -5.44
C TYR A 162 19.38 0.43 -4.09
N TYR A 163 19.53 -0.90 -4.05
CA TYR A 163 19.29 -1.66 -2.83
C TYR A 163 20.43 -1.46 -1.83
N GLN A 164 21.67 -1.33 -2.31
CA GLN A 164 22.83 -1.02 -1.47
C GLN A 164 22.71 0.38 -0.85
N VAL A 165 22.38 1.40 -1.64
CA VAL A 165 22.17 2.76 -1.11
C VAL A 165 21.03 2.78 -0.09
N ARG A 166 19.88 2.16 -0.42
CA ARG A 166 18.74 2.06 0.51
C ARG A 166 19.12 1.39 1.83
N GLN A 167 19.93 0.33 1.77
CA GLN A 167 20.41 -0.36 2.97
C GLN A 167 21.36 0.51 3.79
N LYS A 168 22.30 1.23 3.15
CA LYS A 168 23.21 2.17 3.83
C LYS A 168 22.45 3.31 4.51
N LEU A 169 21.42 3.88 3.86
CA LEU A 169 20.56 4.90 4.44
C LEU A 169 19.81 4.37 5.67
N HIS A 170 19.27 3.15 5.59
CA HIS A 170 18.61 2.50 6.72
C HIS A 170 19.58 2.24 7.87
N GLU A 171 20.78 1.76 7.61
CA GLU A 171 21.83 1.55 8.62
C GLU A 171 22.26 2.86 9.27
N LYS A 172 22.42 3.93 8.48
CA LYS A 172 22.72 5.28 8.96
C LYS A 172 21.62 5.76 9.90
N PHE A 173 20.36 5.65 9.50
CA PHE A 173 19.20 5.97 10.33
C PHE A 173 19.22 5.19 11.66
N LEU A 174 19.44 3.88 11.63
CA LEU A 174 19.51 3.05 12.84
C LEU A 174 20.70 3.35 13.75
N SER A 175 21.76 3.98 13.22
CA SER A 175 22.95 4.35 13.99
C SER A 175 22.79 5.65 14.79
N ILE A 176 21.87 6.52 14.36
CA ILE A 176 21.60 7.82 15.00
C ILE A 176 20.66 7.61 16.19
N LYS A 177 20.97 8.24 17.32
CA LYS A 177 20.11 8.18 18.51
C LYS A 177 19.16 9.38 18.53
N PRO A 178 17.87 9.19 18.84
CA PRO A 178 16.95 10.30 18.99
C PRO A 178 17.32 11.13 20.23
N THR A 179 17.40 12.44 20.05
CA THR A 179 17.82 13.42 21.06
C THR A 179 16.67 14.33 21.50
N THR A 180 15.85 14.78 20.55
CA THR A 180 14.69 15.63 20.82
C THR A 180 13.47 14.79 21.20
N ASP A 181 12.44 15.42 21.77
CA ASP A 181 11.21 14.72 22.12
C ASP A 181 10.44 14.28 20.87
N GLU A 182 10.50 15.07 19.80
CA GLU A 182 9.95 14.72 18.48
C GLU A 182 10.59 13.44 17.92
N GLU A 183 11.93 13.36 17.95
CA GLU A 183 12.68 12.20 17.48
C GLU A 183 12.38 10.94 18.31
N LYS A 184 12.28 11.07 19.65
CA LYS A 184 11.89 9.96 20.54
C LYS A 184 10.48 9.48 20.25
N GLN A 185 9.56 10.39 19.92
CA GLN A 185 8.20 10.01 19.56
C GLN A 185 8.15 9.21 18.26
N LEU A 186 8.95 9.60 17.27
CA LEU A 186 9.12 8.86 16.02
C LEU A 186 9.75 7.47 16.26
N GLU A 187 10.79 7.38 17.09
CA GLU A 187 11.36 6.08 17.48
C GLU A 187 10.31 5.18 18.15
N HIS A 188 9.53 5.70 19.09
CA HIS A 188 8.49 4.93 19.74
C HIS A 188 7.39 4.49 18.77
N ALA A 189 6.97 5.38 17.86
CA ALA A 189 6.00 5.05 16.81
C ALA A 189 6.48 3.90 15.91
N LEU A 190 7.76 3.90 15.50
CA LEU A 190 8.36 2.82 14.74
C LEU A 190 8.34 1.49 15.49
N GLN A 191 8.62 1.50 16.80
CA GLN A 191 8.53 0.31 17.65
C GLN A 191 7.09 -0.22 17.72
N MET A 192 6.09 0.67 17.84
CA MET A 192 4.69 0.28 17.84
C MET A 192 4.26 -0.34 16.51
N VAL A 193 4.67 0.25 15.37
CA VAL A 193 4.37 -0.32 14.05
C VAL A 193 5.02 -1.68 13.85
N LYS A 194 6.28 -1.84 14.25
CA LYS A 194 6.97 -3.14 14.21
C LYS A 194 6.22 -4.19 15.05
N ARG A 195 5.74 -3.82 16.23
CA ARG A 195 4.97 -4.72 17.10
C ARG A 195 3.62 -5.10 16.49
N LEU A 196 2.91 -4.14 15.91
CA LEU A 196 1.65 -4.39 15.21
C LEU A 196 1.85 -5.32 14.00
N GLN A 197 2.91 -5.12 13.22
CA GLN A 197 3.29 -6.00 12.11
C GLN A 197 3.56 -7.43 12.59
N GLN A 198 4.25 -7.61 13.73
CA GLN A 198 4.45 -8.94 14.33
C GLN A 198 3.12 -9.63 14.67
N PHE A 199 2.15 -8.90 15.23
CA PHE A 199 0.83 -9.45 15.49
C PHE A 199 0.10 -9.85 14.20
N GLN A 200 0.19 -9.03 13.15
CA GLN A 200 -0.40 -9.33 11.85
C GLN A 200 0.25 -10.55 11.17
N ILE A 201 1.58 -10.69 11.25
CA ILE A 201 2.30 -11.87 10.77
C ILE A 201 1.84 -13.10 11.54
N ASN A 202 1.72 -13.02 12.87
CA ASN A 202 1.24 -14.14 13.70
C ASN A 202 -0.20 -14.54 13.35
N LEU A 203 -1.08 -13.56 13.10
CA LEU A 203 -2.45 -13.81 12.65
C LEU A 203 -2.45 -14.49 11.27
N ASN A 204 -1.71 -13.96 10.30
CA ASN A 204 -1.60 -14.56 8.96
C ASN A 204 -1.03 -15.99 9.04
N ASN A 205 0.01 -16.21 9.84
CA ASN A 205 0.57 -17.53 10.10
C ASN A 205 -0.44 -18.51 10.72
N THR A 206 -1.40 -18.01 11.49
CA THR A 206 -2.46 -18.81 12.10
C THR A 206 -3.63 -19.08 11.14
N HIS A 207 -3.83 -18.22 10.14
CA HIS A 207 -4.77 -18.49 9.04
C HIS A 207 -4.33 -19.66 8.16
N TYR A 208 -3.03 -19.95 8.08
CA TYR A 208 -2.56 -21.20 7.48
C TYR A 208 -2.92 -22.36 8.41
N SER A 209 -3.82 -23.21 7.92
CA SER A 209 -4.35 -24.35 8.65
C SER A 209 -3.25 -25.21 9.27
N LYS A 210 -3.38 -25.49 10.56
CA LYS A 210 -2.59 -26.53 11.22
C LYS A 210 -3.39 -27.82 11.16
N SER A 211 -2.76 -28.90 10.70
CA SER A 211 -3.41 -30.21 10.72
C SER A 211 -3.82 -30.58 12.15
N THR A 212 -5.05 -31.06 12.31
CA THR A 212 -5.54 -31.69 13.55
C THR A 212 -4.94 -33.06 13.79
N LEU A 213 -4.28 -33.65 12.79
CA LEU A 213 -3.55 -34.89 12.92
C LEU A 213 -2.23 -34.64 13.64
N SER A 214 -1.81 -35.61 14.44
CA SER A 214 -0.47 -35.58 15.02
C SER A 214 0.60 -35.63 13.92
N THR A 215 1.80 -35.12 14.20
CA THR A 215 2.93 -35.21 13.27
C THR A 215 3.23 -36.65 12.86
N ALA A 216 3.06 -37.60 13.79
CA ALA A 216 3.24 -39.03 13.52
C ALA A 216 2.21 -39.56 12.51
N GLU A 217 0.93 -39.20 12.67
CA GLU A 217 -0.14 -39.60 11.74
C GLU A 217 0.03 -38.96 10.36
N LEU A 218 0.38 -37.67 10.30
CA LEU A 218 0.70 -36.99 9.05
C LEU A 218 1.85 -37.67 8.30
N ASN A 219 2.93 -38.00 9.01
CA ASN A 219 4.06 -38.71 8.42
C ASN A 219 3.67 -40.11 7.93
N ALA A 220 2.84 -40.83 8.68
CA ALA A 220 2.34 -42.14 8.28
C ALA A 220 1.46 -42.06 7.02
N LEU A 221 0.55 -41.09 6.95
CA LEU A 221 -0.30 -40.85 5.77
C LEU A 221 0.53 -40.46 4.54
N ASN A 222 1.47 -39.53 4.69
CA ASN A 222 2.38 -39.14 3.62
C ASN A 222 3.24 -40.31 3.12
N SER A 223 3.76 -41.13 4.04
CA SER A 223 4.52 -42.34 3.70
C SER A 223 3.67 -43.35 2.94
N LYS A 224 2.41 -43.57 3.38
CA LYS A 224 1.48 -44.46 2.69
C LYS A 224 1.14 -43.95 1.28
N MET A 225 0.92 -42.64 1.13
CA MET A 225 0.67 -42.01 -0.17
C MET A 225 1.86 -42.17 -1.12
N GLN A 226 3.08 -41.98 -0.62
CA GLN A 226 4.31 -42.21 -1.40
C GLN A 226 4.47 -43.68 -1.82
N GLU A 227 4.18 -44.62 -0.92
CA GLU A 227 4.24 -46.04 -1.23
C GLU A 227 3.20 -46.44 -2.28
N LEU A 228 1.95 -46.00 -2.15
CA LEU A 228 0.89 -46.23 -3.16
C LEU A 228 1.28 -45.64 -4.52
N THR A 229 1.85 -44.43 -4.53
CA THR A 229 2.34 -43.78 -5.75
C THR A 229 3.46 -44.61 -6.40
N LYS A 230 4.39 -45.14 -5.60
CA LYS A 230 5.47 -46.01 -6.07
C LYS A 230 4.93 -47.32 -6.66
N GLN A 231 3.93 -47.94 -6.03
CA GLN A 231 3.29 -49.15 -6.55
C GLN A 231 2.58 -48.87 -7.88
N MET A 232 1.90 -47.73 -8.04
CA MET A 232 1.35 -47.32 -9.34
C MET A 232 2.45 -47.16 -10.40
N MET A 233 3.57 -46.50 -10.07
CA MET A 233 4.68 -46.33 -11.01
C MET A 233 5.29 -47.67 -11.48
N LEU A 234 5.42 -48.65 -10.58
CA LEU A 234 5.93 -49.98 -10.95
C LEU A 234 5.04 -50.70 -11.97
N ILE A 235 3.72 -50.50 -11.90
CA ILE A 235 2.77 -51.03 -12.88
C ILE A 235 2.96 -50.35 -14.25
N TYR A 236 3.15 -49.03 -14.27
CA TYR A 236 3.42 -48.28 -15.50
C TYR A 236 4.79 -48.57 -16.13
N ASP A 237 5.82 -48.79 -15.31
CA ASP A 237 7.19 -49.09 -15.80
C ASP A 237 7.35 -50.54 -16.29
N GLY A 238 6.49 -51.46 -15.82
CA GLY A 238 6.61 -52.90 -16.09
C GLY A 238 5.96 -53.41 -17.38
N SER A 239 5.21 -52.56 -18.09
CA SER A 239 4.38 -53.00 -19.24
C SER A 239 4.10 -51.88 -20.24
N GLU A 240 4.28 -52.12 -21.55
CA GLU A 240 3.90 -51.18 -22.63
C GLU A 240 2.37 -51.00 -22.75
N THR A 241 1.61 -52.03 -22.39
CA THR A 241 0.15 -52.01 -22.34
C THR A 241 -0.35 -52.62 -21.04
N LEU A 242 -1.28 -51.95 -20.36
CA LEU A 242 -1.84 -52.40 -19.09
C LEU A 242 -2.92 -53.46 -19.31
N THR A 243 -2.88 -54.54 -18.54
CA THR A 243 -3.98 -55.50 -18.46
C THR A 243 -5.17 -54.92 -17.70
N GLU A 244 -6.37 -55.48 -17.87
CA GLU A 244 -7.56 -55.06 -17.10
C GLU A 244 -7.34 -55.13 -15.58
N GLU A 245 -6.60 -56.14 -15.12
CA GLU A 245 -6.25 -56.28 -13.70
C GLU A 245 -5.29 -55.19 -13.21
N GLN A 246 -4.30 -54.81 -14.03
CA GLN A 246 -3.40 -53.70 -13.72
C GLN A 246 -4.13 -52.35 -13.71
N VAL A 247 -5.08 -52.14 -14.64
CA VAL A 247 -5.94 -50.94 -14.65
C VAL A 247 -6.76 -50.86 -13.36
N ALA A 248 -7.40 -51.96 -12.95
CA ALA A 248 -8.18 -52.00 -11.70
C ALA A 248 -7.31 -51.74 -10.46
N GLN A 249 -6.05 -52.24 -10.43
CA GLN A 249 -5.11 -51.97 -9.33
C GLN A 249 -4.69 -50.50 -9.28
N VAL A 250 -4.38 -49.89 -10.43
CA VAL A 250 -4.04 -48.46 -10.52
C VAL A 250 -5.20 -47.59 -10.05
N GLU A 251 -6.42 -47.90 -10.45
CA GLU A 251 -7.63 -47.19 -10.01
C GLU A 251 -7.81 -47.29 -8.49
N ASN A 252 -7.63 -48.48 -7.91
CA ASN A 252 -7.69 -48.67 -6.46
C ASN A 252 -6.63 -47.84 -5.71
N TYR A 253 -5.37 -47.83 -6.18
CA TYR A 253 -4.33 -47.00 -5.57
C TYR A 253 -4.62 -45.50 -5.69
N SER A 254 -5.13 -45.07 -6.85
CA SER A 254 -5.55 -43.68 -7.07
C SER A 254 -6.64 -43.26 -6.09
N ASN A 255 -7.66 -44.09 -5.90
CA ASN A 255 -8.75 -43.80 -4.95
C ASN A 255 -8.24 -43.71 -3.51
N GLN A 256 -7.32 -44.59 -3.10
CA GLN A 256 -6.71 -44.52 -1.76
C GLN A 256 -5.84 -43.27 -1.57
N ILE A 257 -5.11 -42.84 -2.60
CA ILE A 257 -4.34 -41.58 -2.56
C ILE A 257 -5.29 -40.39 -2.42
N GLU A 258 -6.41 -40.38 -3.14
CA GLU A 258 -7.43 -39.33 -3.04
C GLU A 258 -8.06 -39.29 -1.64
N GLU A 259 -8.41 -40.44 -1.06
CA GLU A 259 -8.90 -40.52 0.33
C GLU A 259 -7.89 -39.97 1.35
N ILE A 260 -6.61 -40.33 1.21
CA ILE A 260 -5.54 -39.82 2.08
C ILE A 260 -5.38 -38.30 1.91
N SER A 261 -5.38 -37.82 0.67
CA SER A 261 -5.27 -36.38 0.35
C SER A 261 -6.44 -35.60 0.93
N ASN A 262 -7.66 -36.13 0.79
CA ASN A 262 -8.87 -35.55 1.36
C ASN A 262 -8.82 -35.55 2.90
N LYS A 263 -8.32 -36.62 3.53
CA LYS A 263 -8.14 -36.68 4.99
C LYS A 263 -7.14 -35.63 5.49
N ILE A 264 -6.02 -35.44 4.78
CA ILE A 264 -5.04 -34.39 5.11
C ILE A 264 -5.67 -33.00 4.92
N ALA A 265 -6.34 -32.76 3.79
CA ALA A 265 -7.02 -31.49 3.52
C ALA A 265 -8.09 -31.15 4.57
N GLN A 266 -8.92 -32.13 4.95
CA GLN A 266 -9.95 -31.97 5.98
C GLN A 266 -9.36 -31.79 7.39
N SER A 267 -8.18 -32.35 7.65
CA SER A 267 -7.48 -32.13 8.92
C SER A 267 -6.92 -30.72 9.06
N ASN A 268 -6.68 -30.04 7.94
CA ASN A 268 -6.14 -28.69 7.90
C ASN A 268 -7.27 -27.68 8.14
N MET A 269 -7.62 -27.46 9.40
CA MET A 269 -8.55 -26.41 9.80
C MET A 269 -7.82 -25.21 10.43
N PRO A 270 -8.20 -23.97 10.10
CA PRO A 270 -7.75 -22.80 10.83
C PRO A 270 -8.18 -22.87 12.29
N ASP A 271 -7.29 -22.51 13.21
CA ASP A 271 -7.63 -22.39 14.63
C ASP A 271 -8.44 -21.11 14.85
N ASN A 272 -9.76 -21.20 14.65
CA ASN A 272 -10.66 -20.05 14.74
C ASN A 272 -10.65 -19.40 16.13
N THR A 273 -10.37 -20.15 17.20
CA THR A 273 -10.25 -19.59 18.55
C THR A 273 -9.00 -18.74 18.67
N LYS A 274 -7.85 -19.24 18.19
CA LYS A 274 -6.60 -18.47 18.19
C LYS A 274 -6.65 -17.28 17.24
N ILE A 275 -7.31 -17.42 16.08
CA ILE A 275 -7.58 -16.29 15.16
C ILE A 275 -8.36 -15.20 15.89
N ALA A 276 -9.46 -15.54 16.57
CA ALA A 276 -10.25 -14.56 17.31
C ALA A 276 -9.46 -13.90 18.45
N GLN A 277 -8.62 -14.66 19.17
CA GLN A 277 -7.74 -14.13 20.21
C GLN A 277 -6.72 -13.13 19.64
N LEU A 278 -6.02 -13.50 18.56
CA LEU A 278 -5.04 -12.62 17.91
C LEU A 278 -5.70 -11.38 17.30
N GLN A 279 -6.91 -11.49 16.76
CA GLN A 279 -7.70 -10.34 16.30
C GLN A 279 -8.02 -9.39 17.46
N ALA A 280 -8.47 -9.91 18.60
CA ALA A 280 -8.73 -9.11 19.79
C ALA A 280 -7.45 -8.45 20.35
N GLU A 281 -6.31 -9.14 20.31
CA GLU A 281 -5.00 -8.60 20.69
C GLU A 281 -4.58 -7.45 19.76
N ILE A 282 -4.76 -7.61 18.45
CA ILE A 282 -4.52 -6.55 17.46
C ILE A 282 -5.42 -5.35 17.72
N ASP A 283 -6.72 -5.56 17.95
CA ASP A 283 -7.67 -4.48 18.20
C ASP A 283 -7.34 -3.74 19.51
N GLY A 284 -6.99 -4.47 20.57
CA GLY A 284 -6.53 -3.88 21.82
C GLY A 284 -5.24 -3.08 21.65
N TYR A 285 -4.30 -3.58 20.85
CA TYR A 285 -3.05 -2.87 20.58
C TYR A 285 -3.26 -1.62 19.71
N LYS A 286 -4.18 -1.67 18.73
CA LYS A 286 -4.58 -0.47 17.98
C LYS A 286 -5.14 0.62 18.90
N ASN A 287 -5.91 0.27 19.93
CA ASN A 287 -6.38 1.26 20.92
C ASN A 287 -5.21 1.88 21.70
N SER A 288 -4.16 1.12 22.03
CA SER A 288 -2.96 1.70 22.68
C SER A 288 -2.19 2.66 21.77
N ILE A 289 -2.24 2.45 20.44
CA ILE A 289 -1.70 3.40 19.45
C ILE A 289 -2.55 4.68 19.43
N ASP A 290 -3.87 4.55 19.41
CA ASP A 290 -4.80 5.67 19.47
C ASP A 290 -4.61 6.50 20.77
N ASP A 291 -4.46 5.85 21.93
CA ASP A 291 -4.16 6.52 23.19
C ASP A 291 -2.84 7.30 23.13
N TYR A 292 -1.79 6.68 22.59
CA TYR A 292 -0.48 7.33 22.43
C TYR A 292 -0.54 8.56 21.52
N LEU A 293 -1.28 8.49 20.41
CA LEU A 293 -1.42 9.60 19.45
C LEU A 293 -1.99 10.89 20.06
N HIS A 294 -2.74 10.83 21.17
CA HIS A 294 -3.24 12.04 21.86
C HIS A 294 -2.14 12.91 22.49
N HIS A 295 -0.90 12.41 22.55
CA HIS A 295 0.25 13.09 23.13
C HIS A 295 1.40 13.27 22.13
N VAL A 296 1.18 12.90 20.87
CA VAL A 296 2.18 12.99 19.81
C VAL A 296 2.19 14.41 19.25
N THR A 297 3.37 15.02 19.25
CA THR A 297 3.66 16.31 18.60
C THR A 297 4.48 16.13 17.33
N SER A 298 5.15 14.99 17.17
CA SER A 298 5.85 14.64 15.95
C SER A 298 4.88 14.34 14.80
N PRO A 299 4.88 15.14 13.71
CA PRO A 299 4.05 14.85 12.55
C PRO A 299 4.43 13.53 11.86
N ASP A 300 5.72 13.16 11.83
CA ASP A 300 6.17 11.88 11.28
C ASP A 300 5.59 10.70 12.08
N ALA A 301 5.66 10.76 13.42
CA ALA A 301 5.07 9.74 14.29
C ALA A 301 3.54 9.64 14.10
N PHE A 302 2.86 10.79 13.96
CA PHE A 302 1.44 10.85 13.66
C PHE A 302 1.12 10.14 12.34
N LEU A 303 1.78 10.50 11.24
CA LEU A 303 1.56 9.90 9.92
C LEU A 303 1.76 8.38 9.96
N LEU A 304 2.83 7.93 10.61
CA LEU A 304 3.19 6.52 10.71
C LEU A 304 2.11 5.69 11.42
N LEU A 305 1.60 6.20 12.55
CA LEU A 305 0.64 5.48 13.39
C LEU A 305 -0.80 5.64 12.89
N ALA A 306 -1.18 6.84 12.45
CA ALA A 306 -2.50 7.12 11.92
C ALA A 306 -2.81 6.22 10.71
N ASP A 307 -1.85 6.04 9.79
CA ASP A 307 -1.98 5.09 8.67
C ASP A 307 -2.36 3.69 9.17
N LYS A 308 -1.73 3.20 10.26
CA LYS A 308 -1.99 1.83 10.74
C LYS A 308 -3.34 1.63 11.41
N ILE A 309 -3.87 2.66 12.08
CA ILE A 309 -5.14 2.53 12.83
C ILE A 309 -6.36 2.93 12.01
N TYR A 310 -6.20 3.85 11.05
CA TYR A 310 -7.30 4.35 10.22
C TYR A 310 -7.38 3.69 8.83
N ARG A 311 -6.38 2.90 8.43
CA ARG A 311 -6.49 2.06 7.24
C ARG A 311 -7.45 0.89 7.49
N ILE A 312 -8.47 0.80 6.65
CA ILE A 312 -9.51 -0.23 6.74
C ILE A 312 -9.23 -1.34 5.74
N ASP A 313 -9.10 -2.57 6.24
CA ASP A 313 -9.02 -3.78 5.42
C ASP A 313 -10.44 -4.25 5.05
N TYR A 314 -10.77 -4.34 3.76
CA TYR A 314 -12.12 -4.63 3.27
C TYR A 314 -12.76 -5.91 3.85
N TYR A 315 -11.95 -6.92 4.17
CA TYR A 315 -12.40 -8.21 4.68
C TYR A 315 -12.30 -8.38 6.20
N ARG A 316 -11.93 -7.32 6.93
CA ARG A 316 -11.81 -7.36 8.39
C ARG A 316 -12.92 -6.58 9.05
N LYS A 317 -13.26 -6.99 10.26
CA LYS A 317 -14.18 -6.24 11.11
C LYS A 317 -13.56 -4.87 11.42
N ASP A 318 -14.40 -3.83 11.45
CA ASP A 318 -13.98 -2.50 11.87
C ASP A 318 -13.42 -2.56 13.30
N SER A 319 -12.31 -1.86 13.52
CA SER A 319 -11.80 -1.61 14.87
C SER A 319 -12.73 -0.66 15.63
N SER A 320 -12.54 -0.55 16.95
CA SER A 320 -13.28 0.41 17.78
C SER A 320 -13.07 1.86 17.32
N ILE A 321 -11.84 2.18 16.88
CA ILE A 321 -11.41 3.48 16.37
C ILE A 321 -12.16 3.81 15.08
N ILE A 322 -12.21 2.87 14.12
CA ILE A 322 -12.95 3.03 12.87
C ILE A 322 -14.45 3.16 13.13
N THR A 323 -14.99 2.37 14.06
CA THR A 323 -16.41 2.47 14.44
C THR A 323 -16.73 3.86 14.99
N THR A 324 -15.86 4.40 15.85
CA THR A 324 -15.99 5.75 16.42
C THR A 324 -15.88 6.83 15.35
N LEU A 325 -14.93 6.70 14.43
CA LEU A 325 -14.81 7.58 13.27
C LEU A 325 -16.12 7.61 12.48
N LYS A 326 -16.60 6.43 12.04
CA LYS A 326 -17.83 6.30 11.23
C LYS A 326 -19.04 6.90 11.92
N HIS A 327 -19.16 6.72 13.24
CA HIS A 327 -20.25 7.28 14.03
C HIS A 327 -20.16 8.81 14.12
N THR A 328 -18.96 9.35 14.38
CA THR A 328 -18.76 10.78 14.60
C THR A 328 -18.83 11.60 13.31
N THR A 329 -18.25 11.10 12.22
CA THR A 329 -18.21 11.81 10.93
C THR A 329 -19.41 11.50 10.04
N GLY A 330 -20.10 10.38 10.29
CA GLY A 330 -21.17 9.88 9.42
C GLY A 330 -20.67 9.20 8.14
N ILE A 331 -19.36 9.16 7.90
CA ILE A 331 -18.74 8.54 6.72
C ILE A 331 -18.66 7.04 6.95
N LYS A 332 -19.39 6.22 6.16
CA LYS A 332 -19.54 4.78 6.44
C LYS A 332 -18.74 3.87 5.52
N ASP A 333 -18.49 4.30 4.29
CA ASP A 333 -17.86 3.48 3.26
C ASP A 333 -16.35 3.33 3.55
N PRO A 334 -15.86 2.09 3.81
CA PRO A 334 -14.45 1.83 4.06
C PRO A 334 -13.50 2.29 2.94
N TYR A 335 -13.89 2.11 1.68
CA TYR A 335 -13.08 2.49 0.54
C TYR A 335 -12.94 4.01 0.47
N TYR A 336 -14.06 4.71 0.68
CA TYR A 336 -14.06 6.17 0.70
C TYR A 336 -13.25 6.72 1.89
N ILE A 337 -13.31 6.10 3.07
CA ILE A 337 -12.45 6.48 4.21
C ILE A 337 -10.97 6.31 3.85
N ASN A 338 -10.57 5.19 3.24
CA ASN A 338 -9.19 4.99 2.82
C ASN A 338 -8.74 6.04 1.80
N MET A 339 -9.61 6.43 0.87
CA MET A 339 -9.33 7.51 -0.07
C MET A 339 -9.18 8.86 0.65
N LEU A 340 -10.06 9.15 1.61
CA LEU A 340 -9.97 10.37 2.41
C LEU A 340 -8.72 10.38 3.31
N ASN A 341 -8.25 9.23 3.81
CA ASN A 341 -7.01 9.15 4.61
C ASN A 341 -5.82 9.72 3.83
N ALA A 342 -5.74 9.44 2.52
CA ALA A 342 -4.68 9.95 1.65
C ALA A 342 -4.67 11.48 1.48
N ILE A 343 -5.75 12.15 1.89
CA ILE A 343 -5.92 13.61 1.81
C ILE A 343 -5.87 14.23 3.20
N VAL A 344 -6.64 13.67 4.14
CA VAL A 344 -6.85 14.24 5.46
C VAL A 344 -5.61 14.04 6.35
N MET A 345 -4.92 12.90 6.30
CA MET A 345 -3.74 12.69 7.14
C MET A 345 -2.59 13.64 6.80
N PRO A 346 -2.23 13.86 5.52
CA PRO A 346 -1.27 14.89 5.15
C PRO A 346 -1.67 16.28 5.66
N LEU A 347 -2.94 16.68 5.51
CA LEU A 347 -3.42 17.98 6.02
C LEU A 347 -3.25 18.13 7.54
N VAL A 348 -3.56 17.08 8.32
CA VAL A 348 -3.34 17.09 9.77
C VAL A 348 -1.85 17.19 10.09
N ALA A 349 -0.99 16.45 9.38
CA ALA A 349 0.44 16.55 9.56
C ALA A 349 0.96 17.96 9.23
N CYS A 350 0.46 18.63 8.18
CA CYS A 350 0.78 20.03 7.89
C CYS A 350 0.42 20.96 9.07
N SER A 351 -0.74 20.75 9.71
CA SER A 351 -1.11 21.52 10.90
C SER A 351 -0.21 21.27 12.11
N MET A 352 0.55 20.16 12.09
CA MET A 352 1.59 19.80 13.05
C MET A 352 3.00 20.23 12.58
N ASN A 353 3.09 21.15 11.62
CA ASN A 353 4.33 21.66 11.02
C ASN A 353 5.12 20.64 10.18
N TYR A 354 4.45 19.61 9.63
CA TYR A 354 5.08 18.81 8.57
C TYR A 354 5.33 19.65 7.32
N PRO A 355 6.43 19.44 6.58
CA PRO A 355 6.68 20.16 5.32
C PRO A 355 5.57 19.91 4.29
N CYS A 356 4.89 20.98 3.89
CA CYS A 356 3.77 20.95 2.93
C CYS A 356 3.84 22.08 1.89
N ASP A 357 5.00 22.72 1.78
CA ASP A 357 5.33 23.73 0.78
C ASP A 357 5.49 23.11 -0.62
N PRO A 358 5.68 23.92 -1.69
CA PRO A 358 5.83 23.42 -3.05
C PRO A 358 7.01 22.45 -3.29
N ASP A 359 8.04 22.50 -2.45
CA ASP A 359 9.22 21.63 -2.52
C ASP A 359 9.10 20.39 -1.63
N SER A 360 8.02 20.25 -0.86
CA SER A 360 7.77 19.09 -0.02
C SER A 360 7.62 17.79 -0.81
N ASP A 361 7.95 16.65 -0.19
CA ASP A 361 7.82 15.31 -0.79
C ASP A 361 6.41 15.04 -1.34
N TYR A 362 5.36 15.49 -0.64
CA TYR A 362 3.98 15.38 -1.13
C TYR A 362 3.77 16.15 -2.44
N MET A 363 4.20 17.41 -2.49
CA MET A 363 3.99 18.26 -3.67
C MET A 363 4.84 17.82 -4.85
N LEU A 364 6.09 17.43 -4.64
CA LEU A 364 6.92 16.82 -5.66
C LEU A 364 6.30 15.52 -6.20
N SER A 365 5.80 14.67 -5.30
CA SER A 365 5.15 13.41 -5.69
C SER A 365 3.93 13.63 -6.57
N TYR A 366 3.08 14.62 -6.29
CA TYR A 366 1.95 14.96 -7.16
C TYR A 366 2.40 15.65 -8.46
N CYS A 367 3.34 16.61 -8.39
CA CYS A 367 3.81 17.37 -9.54
C CYS A 367 4.46 16.48 -10.61
N LEU A 368 5.27 15.51 -10.16
CA LEU A 368 6.09 14.63 -11.00
C LEU A 368 5.50 13.22 -11.12
N GLY A 369 4.42 12.92 -10.39
CA GLY A 369 3.80 11.60 -10.33
C GLY A 369 4.71 10.53 -9.70
N LEU A 370 5.59 10.86 -8.75
CA LEU A 370 6.57 9.89 -8.21
C LEU A 370 5.88 8.70 -7.52
N ARG A 371 4.80 8.96 -6.76
CA ARG A 371 4.03 7.95 -6.02
C ARG A 371 2.61 7.76 -6.54
N ASP A 372 2.03 8.82 -7.07
CA ASP A 372 0.62 8.90 -7.46
C ASP A 372 0.48 9.29 -8.95
N SER A 373 -0.76 9.54 -9.37
CA SER A 373 -1.02 10.24 -10.63
C SER A 373 -0.32 11.60 -10.64
N MET A 374 0.05 12.03 -11.83
CA MET A 374 0.75 13.29 -12.03
C MET A 374 -0.27 14.43 -12.19
N PHE A 375 0.03 15.58 -11.58
CA PHE A 375 -0.84 16.75 -11.62
C PHE A 375 0.01 18.01 -11.80
N ASN A 376 -0.02 18.60 -12.98
CA ASN A 376 0.71 19.85 -13.24
C ASN A 376 0.31 20.98 -12.28
N GLN A 377 -0.95 20.97 -11.85
CA GLN A 377 -1.51 21.95 -10.92
C GLN A 377 -0.93 21.82 -9.50
N ALA A 378 -0.25 20.72 -9.19
CA ALA A 378 0.50 20.56 -7.95
C ALA A 378 1.87 21.27 -7.99
N CYS A 379 2.43 21.51 -9.17
CA CYS A 379 3.74 22.14 -9.30
C CYS A 379 3.70 23.60 -8.87
N GLY A 380 4.52 24.01 -7.89
CA GLY A 380 4.63 25.42 -7.48
C GLY A 380 3.58 25.90 -6.49
N VAL A 381 2.77 25.01 -5.93
CA VAL A 381 1.76 25.34 -4.91
C VAL A 381 1.96 24.52 -3.66
N ASN A 382 1.48 24.99 -2.52
CA ASN A 382 1.48 24.20 -1.28
C ASN A 382 0.34 23.15 -1.32
N LEU A 383 0.39 22.20 -0.39
CA LEU A 383 -0.56 21.08 -0.33
C LEU A 383 -2.01 21.50 -0.14
N GLU A 384 -2.26 22.48 0.73
CA GLU A 384 -3.61 22.96 1.02
C GLU A 384 -4.25 23.59 -0.23
N ASP A 385 -3.51 24.48 -0.90
CA ASP A 385 -3.96 25.14 -2.12
C ASP A 385 -4.20 24.13 -3.24
N PHE A 386 -3.32 23.15 -3.41
CA PHE A 386 -3.53 22.07 -4.38
C PHE A 386 -4.81 21.28 -4.07
N TYR A 387 -4.99 20.87 -2.82
CA TYR A 387 -6.12 20.05 -2.41
C TYR A 387 -7.45 20.78 -2.56
N PHE A 388 -7.57 22.00 -2.03
CA PHE A 388 -8.84 22.70 -2.00
C PHE A 388 -9.21 23.39 -3.33
N ASN A 389 -8.24 23.73 -4.16
CA ASN A 389 -8.51 24.39 -5.45
C ASN A 389 -8.60 23.41 -6.63
N PHE A 390 -8.02 22.21 -6.53
CA PHE A 390 -7.91 21.31 -7.69
C PHE A 390 -8.21 19.84 -7.40
N TYR A 391 -7.63 19.26 -6.34
CA TYR A 391 -7.68 17.81 -6.15
C TYR A 391 -9.03 17.31 -5.61
N ILE A 392 -9.66 18.07 -4.71
CA ILE A 392 -10.88 17.69 -4.01
C ILE A 392 -12.10 18.30 -4.71
N GLY A 393 -13.11 17.49 -4.99
CA GLY A 393 -14.38 17.98 -5.54
C GLY A 393 -15.25 18.66 -4.47
N ALA A 394 -16.14 19.57 -4.90
CA ALA A 394 -17.04 20.30 -3.99
C ALA A 394 -17.88 19.38 -3.08
N ASN A 395 -18.25 18.19 -3.55
CA ASN A 395 -19.02 17.22 -2.78
C ASN A 395 -18.19 16.53 -1.69
N GLN A 396 -16.87 16.48 -1.83
CA GLN A 396 -15.95 15.85 -0.86
C GLN A 396 -15.49 16.84 0.21
N LEU A 397 -15.55 18.15 -0.07
CA LEU A 397 -15.05 19.19 0.83
C LEU A 397 -15.66 19.12 2.24
N ASN A 398 -16.97 18.84 2.34
CA ASN A 398 -17.64 18.70 3.62
C ASN A 398 -17.13 17.49 4.42
N ASP A 399 -16.89 16.36 3.75
CA ASP A 399 -16.41 15.14 4.39
C ASP A 399 -14.94 15.29 4.80
N VAL A 400 -14.12 15.90 3.95
CA VAL A 400 -12.72 16.26 4.26
C VAL A 400 -12.68 17.18 5.47
N ASN A 401 -13.47 18.26 5.49
CA ASN A 401 -13.51 19.18 6.62
C ASN A 401 -13.99 18.48 7.91
N THR A 402 -15.03 17.64 7.82
CA THR A 402 -15.55 16.90 8.98
C THR A 402 -14.51 15.92 9.53
N TYR A 403 -13.84 15.18 8.66
CA TYR A 403 -12.83 14.20 9.05
C TYR A 403 -11.54 14.87 9.55
N PHE A 404 -11.08 15.92 8.87
CA PHE A 404 -9.94 16.74 9.31
C PHE A 404 -10.17 17.29 10.72
N ASN A 405 -11.31 17.94 10.97
CA ASN A 405 -11.63 18.45 12.30
C ASN A 405 -11.76 17.33 13.34
N TYR A 406 -12.24 16.15 12.97
CA TYR A 406 -12.25 15.00 13.88
C TYR A 406 -10.82 14.60 14.30
N LEU A 407 -9.88 14.51 13.36
CA LEU A 407 -8.49 14.14 13.67
C LEU A 407 -7.74 15.26 14.40
N VAL A 408 -7.86 16.51 13.97
CA VAL A 408 -7.22 17.66 14.63
C VAL A 408 -7.68 17.79 16.08
N ASN A 409 -8.99 17.78 16.32
CA ASN A 409 -9.51 17.89 17.68
C ASN A 409 -9.11 16.71 18.58
N ARG A 410 -8.74 15.57 17.98
CA ARG A 410 -8.33 14.37 18.72
C ARG A 410 -6.82 14.32 18.98
N TYR A 411 -6.00 14.78 18.04
CA TYR A 411 -4.55 14.51 18.05
C TYR A 411 -3.65 15.74 17.91
N ALA A 412 -4.13 16.86 17.40
CA ALA A 412 -3.32 18.05 17.14
C ALA A 412 -3.71 19.20 18.09
N GLN A 413 -3.63 18.95 19.40
CA GLN A 413 -3.91 19.93 20.46
C GLN A 413 -2.65 20.52 21.08
#